data_AF-A0AB35ZAJ2-F1
#
_entry.id   AF-A0AB35ZAJ2-F1
#
_cell.length_a   1.000
_cell.length_b   1.000
_cell.length_c   1.000
_cell.angle_alpha   90.00
_cell.angle_beta   90.00
_cell.angle_gamma   90.00
#
_symmetry.space_group_name_H-M   'P 1'
#
loop_
_entity.id
_entity.type
_entity.pdbx_description
1 polymer ?
#
loop_
_entity_poly.entity_id
_entity_poly.type
_entity_poly.pdbx_seq_one_letter_code
_entity_poly.pdbx_strand_id
1 'polypeptide(L)'
;MVCGIGYKIMKMSCNRIELTKTEFLAYRAKLIETFKAFDKFCEEHNLTYYAGGGTLIGAVRHQGIIPWDDDIDVLMLKPDYDRFLALKKQCKGTGYNILDYHDKGYYLPFAKFVDSNTSIWEMSQQQFVIGSFVDVFPLCITDDNEEENQYKVDCYKTLFNNYSNGIKSYYLKDLLWQVKHKHLQATIDWIKGAFYYKLRTQHNLCQFEKYEKELASQKNGDYYLHYYTTYSLKQELYKKEWFSSVVELPFEGVKIKAPIGYKEYLTQMYGDYMKLPPKEKQVSHHALVFLSLKGHFSIKEIKQKLKSKR
;
A
#
# COMPACT_ATOMS: atom_id res chain seq x y z
N MET A 1 -22.24 7.34 12.37
CA MET A 1 -22.26 8.56 11.53
C MET A 1 -21.01 9.36 11.90
N VAL A 2 -19.86 8.97 11.36
CA VAL A 2 -18.59 9.71 11.52
C VAL A 2 -18.27 10.26 10.14
N CYS A 3 -18.68 11.52 9.95
CA CYS A 3 -18.24 12.40 8.89
C CYS A 3 -16.70 12.49 9.04
N GLY A 4 -15.94 12.05 8.05
CA GLY A 4 -15.46 13.00 7.05
C GLY A 4 -14.12 13.62 7.42
N ILE A 5 -13.04 12.84 7.35
CA ILE A 5 -11.86 13.33 6.60
C ILE A 5 -12.06 12.80 5.17
N GLY A 6 -13.14 13.29 4.56
CA GLY A 6 -13.22 13.33 3.13
C GLY A 6 -12.12 14.28 2.70
N TYR A 7 -10.94 13.76 2.40
CA TYR A 7 -10.27 14.26 1.22
C TYR A 7 -11.26 13.99 0.08
N LYS A 8 -12.18 14.94 -0.12
CA LYS A 8 -12.63 15.27 -1.47
C LYS A 8 -11.31 15.44 -2.19
N ILE A 9 -10.90 14.41 -2.92
CA ILE A 9 -9.87 14.52 -3.95
C ILE A 9 -10.53 15.50 -4.92
N MET A 10 -10.41 16.79 -4.60
CA MET A 10 -10.66 17.86 -5.53
C MET A 10 -9.84 17.47 -6.74
N LYS A 11 -10.48 17.49 -7.90
CA LYS A 11 -9.89 17.35 -9.22
C LYS A 11 -8.81 18.44 -9.42
N MET A 12 -7.74 18.38 -8.65
CA MET A 12 -6.46 18.98 -8.98
C MET A 12 -5.87 18.06 -10.03
N SER A 13 -5.52 18.65 -11.17
CA SER A 13 -4.93 18.10 -12.39
C SER A 13 -3.83 17.03 -12.24
N CYS A 14 -4.13 15.91 -11.59
CA CYS A 14 -3.39 14.68 -11.75
C CYS A 14 -3.94 14.06 -13.02
N ASN A 15 -3.10 13.95 -14.06
CA ASN A 15 -3.45 13.24 -15.28
C ASN A 15 -3.69 11.77 -14.90
N ARG A 16 -4.90 11.42 -14.46
CA ARG A 16 -5.29 10.03 -14.24
C ARG A 16 -5.67 9.45 -15.60
N ILE A 17 -5.16 8.27 -15.89
CA ILE A 17 -5.62 7.51 -17.05
C ILE A 17 -6.81 6.66 -16.63
N GLU A 18 -7.86 6.66 -17.45
CA GLU A 18 -8.93 5.68 -17.34
C GLU A 18 -8.58 4.52 -18.26
N LEU A 19 -8.49 3.31 -17.70
CA LEU A 19 -8.21 2.11 -18.48
C LEU A 19 -9.48 1.69 -19.22
N THR A 20 -9.34 1.32 -20.49
CA THR A 20 -10.40 0.59 -21.17
C THR A 20 -10.63 -0.75 -20.47
N LYS A 21 -11.83 -1.35 -20.66
CA LYS A 21 -12.13 -2.67 -20.08
C LYS A 21 -11.08 -3.72 -20.44
N THR A 22 -10.58 -3.70 -21.68
CA THR A 22 -9.55 -4.63 -22.15
C THR A 22 -8.21 -4.41 -21.44
N GLU A 23 -7.77 -3.15 -21.28
CA GLU A 23 -6.55 -2.83 -20.55
C GLU A 23 -6.65 -3.19 -19.06
N PHE A 24 -7.81 -2.97 -18.45
CA PHE A 24 -8.08 -3.35 -17.06
C PHE A 24 -8.00 -4.87 -16.87
N LEU A 25 -8.61 -5.66 -17.76
CA LEU A 25 -8.51 -7.11 -17.71
C LEU A 25 -7.08 -7.61 -17.93
N ALA A 26 -6.33 -6.99 -18.85
CA ALA A 26 -4.92 -7.32 -19.07
C ALA A 26 -4.06 -6.97 -17.84
N TYR A 27 -4.36 -5.86 -17.16
CA TYR A 27 -3.69 -5.48 -15.93
C TYR A 27 -3.98 -6.48 -14.80
N ARG A 28 -5.24 -6.89 -14.63
CA ARG A 28 -5.62 -7.94 -13.67
C ARG A 28 -4.90 -9.26 -13.93
N ALA A 29 -4.83 -9.70 -15.19
CA ALA A 29 -4.07 -10.89 -15.53
C ALA A 29 -2.60 -10.77 -15.12
N LYS A 30 -1.99 -9.60 -15.33
CA LYS A 30 -0.62 -9.30 -14.91
C LYS A 30 -0.46 -9.28 -13.38
N LEU A 31 -1.43 -8.75 -12.61
CA LEU A 31 -1.42 -8.82 -11.15
C LEU A 31 -1.42 -10.28 -10.65
N ILE A 32 -2.20 -11.15 -11.29
CA ILE A 32 -2.24 -12.58 -10.94
C ILE A 32 -0.93 -13.29 -11.29
N GLU A 33 -0.27 -12.94 -12.39
CA GLU A 33 1.08 -13.42 -12.69
C GLU A 33 2.09 -12.99 -11.61
N THR A 34 2.05 -11.72 -11.20
CA THR A 34 2.90 -11.19 -10.13
C THR A 34 2.63 -11.89 -8.79
N PHE A 35 1.37 -12.12 -8.44
CA PHE A 35 0.98 -12.84 -7.23
C PHE A 35 1.46 -14.29 -7.22
N LYS A 36 1.34 -15.02 -8.35
CA LYS A 36 1.87 -16.39 -8.47
C LYS A 36 3.38 -16.43 -8.23
N ALA A 37 4.11 -15.44 -8.73
CA ALA A 37 5.55 -15.34 -8.48
C ALA A 37 5.87 -15.00 -7.02
N PHE A 38 5.08 -14.13 -6.39
CA PHE A 38 5.19 -13.81 -4.97
C PHE A 38 4.92 -15.02 -4.07
N ASP A 39 3.85 -15.77 -4.32
CA ASP A 39 3.49 -16.96 -3.54
C ASP A 39 4.59 -18.03 -3.65
N LYS A 40 5.06 -18.30 -4.87
CA LYS A 40 6.21 -19.19 -5.10
C LYS A 40 7.47 -18.72 -4.37
N PHE A 41 7.78 -17.42 -4.43
CA PHE A 41 8.91 -16.85 -3.69
C PHE A 41 8.78 -17.05 -2.18
N CYS A 42 7.57 -16.89 -1.64
CA CYS A 42 7.31 -17.15 -0.22
C CYS A 42 7.52 -18.63 0.13
N GLU A 43 7.07 -19.56 -0.71
CA GLU A 43 7.26 -20.99 -0.51
C GLU A 43 8.74 -21.41 -0.54
N GLU A 44 9.49 -20.94 -1.54
CA GLU A 44 10.93 -21.23 -1.68
C GLU A 44 11.75 -20.73 -0.48
N HIS A 45 11.28 -19.69 0.19
CA HIS A 45 11.94 -19.08 1.34
C HIS A 45 11.31 -19.39 2.69
N ASN A 46 10.30 -20.27 2.75
CA ASN A 46 9.56 -20.59 3.97
C ASN A 46 9.05 -19.32 4.69
N LEU A 47 8.39 -18.43 3.94
CA LEU A 47 7.73 -17.23 4.43
C LEU A 47 6.23 -17.47 4.49
N THR A 48 5.59 -17.04 5.58
CA THR A 48 4.14 -17.10 5.71
C THR A 48 3.53 -15.72 5.48
N TYR A 49 2.56 -15.65 4.57
CA TYR A 49 1.72 -14.48 4.37
C TYR A 49 0.25 -14.87 4.52
N TYR A 50 -0.60 -13.85 4.68
CA TYR A 50 -2.04 -13.98 4.81
C TYR A 50 -2.72 -12.97 3.90
N ALA A 51 -3.74 -13.36 3.13
CA ALA A 51 -4.55 -12.40 2.39
C ALA A 51 -5.14 -11.36 3.35
N GLY A 52 -5.03 -10.08 2.99
CA GLY A 52 -5.55 -8.96 3.76
C GLY A 52 -6.70 -8.25 3.07
N GLY A 53 -7.45 -7.47 3.83
CA GLY A 53 -8.40 -6.47 3.32
C GLY A 53 -9.31 -6.93 2.17
N GLY A 54 -9.33 -6.15 1.08
CA GLY A 54 -10.17 -6.40 -0.10
C GLY A 54 -9.83 -7.72 -0.81
N THR A 55 -8.55 -8.10 -0.81
CA THR A 55 -8.08 -9.37 -1.38
C THR A 55 -8.71 -10.57 -0.67
N LEU A 56 -8.75 -10.56 0.66
CA LEU A 56 -9.38 -11.63 1.44
C LEU A 56 -10.90 -11.66 1.28
N ILE A 57 -11.56 -10.51 1.22
CA ILE A 57 -12.99 -10.44 0.86
C ILE A 57 -13.21 -11.06 -0.52
N GLY A 58 -12.35 -10.74 -1.49
CA GLY A 58 -12.36 -11.29 -2.83
C GLY A 58 -12.27 -12.82 -2.83
N ALA A 59 -11.28 -13.38 -2.14
CA ALA A 59 -11.09 -14.82 -2.00
C ALA A 59 -12.35 -15.53 -1.44
N VAL A 60 -12.92 -14.99 -0.35
CA VAL A 60 -14.08 -15.61 0.30
C VAL A 60 -15.36 -15.48 -0.51
N ARG A 61 -15.60 -14.31 -1.13
CA ARG A 61 -16.89 -13.98 -1.74
C ARG A 61 -16.94 -14.27 -3.24
N HIS A 62 -15.83 -14.07 -3.94
CA HIS A 62 -15.75 -14.13 -5.40
C HIS A 62 -14.79 -15.21 -5.90
N GLN A 63 -14.06 -15.89 -5.00
CA GLN A 63 -13.00 -16.83 -5.35
C GLN A 63 -11.92 -16.19 -6.24
N GLY A 64 -11.66 -14.89 -6.03
CA GLY A 64 -10.72 -14.10 -6.83
C GLY A 64 -10.72 -12.62 -6.48
N ILE A 65 -10.08 -11.77 -7.29
CA ILE A 65 -10.04 -10.33 -7.03
C ILE A 65 -11.47 -9.76 -7.20
N ILE A 66 -11.87 -8.86 -6.30
CA ILE A 66 -13.15 -8.15 -6.41
C ILE A 66 -13.28 -7.53 -7.82
N PRO A 67 -14.45 -7.59 -8.50
CA PRO A 67 -14.56 -7.16 -9.90
C PRO A 67 -14.09 -5.74 -10.21
N TRP A 68 -14.08 -4.85 -9.22
CA TRP A 68 -13.68 -3.44 -9.32
C TRP A 68 -12.38 -3.08 -8.59
N ASP A 69 -11.70 -4.06 -7.96
CA ASP A 69 -10.35 -3.87 -7.39
C ASP A 69 -9.26 -4.04 -8.44
N ASP A 70 -8.09 -3.47 -8.15
CA ASP A 70 -6.93 -3.37 -9.02
C ASP A 70 -5.58 -3.55 -8.30
N ASP A 71 -5.61 -4.19 -7.13
CA ASP A 71 -4.47 -4.52 -6.27
C ASP A 71 -4.64 -5.91 -5.61
N ILE A 72 -3.55 -6.36 -4.98
CA ILE A 72 -3.51 -7.57 -4.16
C ILE A 72 -2.75 -7.23 -2.88
N ASP A 73 -3.41 -7.41 -1.74
CA ASP A 73 -2.90 -7.08 -0.41
C ASP A 73 -2.67 -8.35 0.40
N VAL A 74 -1.49 -8.44 1.01
CA VAL A 74 -1.15 -9.49 1.96
C VAL A 74 -0.58 -8.90 3.24
N LEU A 75 -0.82 -9.60 4.33
CA LEU A 75 -0.29 -9.35 5.66
C LEU A 75 0.86 -10.33 5.90
N MET A 76 1.94 -9.85 6.51
CA MET A 76 3.03 -10.69 7.02
C MET A 76 3.29 -10.35 8.48
N LEU A 77 3.47 -11.38 9.32
CA LEU A 77 3.95 -11.14 10.68
C LEU A 77 5.36 -10.55 10.63
N LYS A 78 5.67 -9.61 11.52
CA LYS A 78 6.94 -8.86 11.51
C LYS A 78 8.20 -9.73 11.34
N PRO A 79 8.34 -10.92 11.99
CA PRO A 79 9.50 -11.78 11.76
C PRO A 79 9.65 -12.26 10.31
N ASP A 80 8.55 -12.64 9.65
CA ASP A 80 8.56 -13.06 8.24
C ASP A 80 8.71 -11.85 7.31
N TYR A 81 8.12 -10.71 7.65
CA TYR A 81 8.30 -9.45 6.91
C TYR A 81 9.77 -9.00 6.90
N ASP A 82 10.48 -9.09 8.02
CA ASP A 82 11.90 -8.73 8.11
C ASP A 82 12.78 -9.69 7.31
N ARG A 83 12.45 -11.00 7.35
CA ARG A 83 13.10 -12.00 6.48
C ARG A 83 12.83 -11.72 5.01
N PHE A 84 11.59 -11.39 4.65
CA PHE A 84 11.18 -11.01 3.30
C PHE A 84 12.03 -9.83 2.78
N LEU A 85 12.13 -8.74 3.55
CA LEU A 85 12.98 -7.60 3.17
C LEU A 85 14.46 -7.98 3.01
N ALA A 86 14.99 -8.83 3.89
CA ALA A 86 16.38 -9.29 3.82
C ALA A 86 16.69 -10.10 2.54
N LEU A 87 15.66 -10.70 1.91
CA LEU A 87 15.79 -11.50 0.69
C LEU A 87 15.78 -10.66 -0.60
N LYS A 88 15.66 -9.33 -0.53
CA LYS A 88 15.65 -8.42 -1.68
C LYS A 88 16.79 -8.66 -2.70
N LYS A 89 17.99 -8.99 -2.21
CA LYS A 89 19.15 -9.30 -3.09
C LYS A 89 18.96 -10.58 -3.91
N GLN A 90 18.14 -11.52 -3.43
CA GLN A 90 17.86 -12.79 -4.12
C GLN A 90 16.90 -12.63 -5.29
N CYS A 91 16.17 -11.51 -5.38
CA CYS A 91 15.36 -11.16 -6.55
C CYS A 91 16.20 -10.76 -7.77
N LYS A 92 17.51 -10.56 -7.62
CA LYS A 92 18.37 -10.11 -8.72
C LYS A 92 18.35 -11.14 -9.86
N GLY A 93 17.89 -10.70 -11.04
CA GLY A 93 17.85 -11.51 -12.25
C GLY A 93 16.58 -12.35 -12.43
N THR A 94 15.63 -12.32 -11.49
CA THR A 94 14.37 -13.08 -11.60
C THR A 94 13.30 -12.34 -12.41
N GLY A 95 13.52 -11.07 -12.72
CA GLY A 95 12.49 -10.19 -13.28
C GLY A 95 11.57 -9.58 -12.23
N TYR A 96 11.73 -9.95 -10.95
CA TYR A 96 10.98 -9.38 -9.83
C TYR A 96 11.91 -8.60 -8.89
N ASN A 97 11.33 -7.79 -8.00
CA ASN A 97 12.06 -7.06 -6.97
C ASN A 97 11.20 -6.84 -5.72
N ILE A 98 11.85 -6.55 -4.60
CA ILE A 98 11.19 -6.10 -3.36
C ILE A 98 11.49 -4.62 -3.19
N LEU A 99 10.45 -3.81 -3.05
CA LEU A 99 10.55 -2.36 -2.85
C LEU A 99 10.09 -1.96 -1.46
N ASP A 100 10.82 -1.07 -0.81
CA ASP A 100 10.54 -0.58 0.54
C ASP A 100 11.06 0.85 0.73
N TYR A 101 10.80 1.48 1.89
CA TYR A 101 11.18 2.87 2.13
C TYR A 101 12.70 3.12 2.18
N HIS A 102 13.53 2.07 2.20
CA HIS A 102 14.97 2.19 2.02
C HIS A 102 15.35 2.43 0.54
N ASP A 103 14.45 2.19 -0.41
CA ASP A 103 14.63 2.63 -1.80
C ASP A 103 14.43 4.14 -1.91
N LYS A 104 15.42 4.78 -2.54
CA LYS A 104 15.42 6.24 -2.71
C LYS A 104 14.16 6.72 -3.44
N GLY A 105 13.33 7.46 -2.72
CA GLY A 105 12.10 8.07 -3.25
C GLY A 105 10.84 7.20 -3.11
N TYR A 106 10.94 6.01 -2.52
CA TYR A 106 9.79 5.19 -2.18
C TYR A 106 8.99 5.84 -1.04
N TYR A 107 7.66 5.86 -1.18
CA TYR A 107 6.78 6.76 -0.43
C TYR A 107 5.75 6.07 0.46
N LEU A 108 5.82 4.75 0.59
CA LEU A 108 4.92 3.94 1.42
C LEU A 108 5.69 3.31 2.60
N PRO A 109 5.04 3.10 3.76
CA PRO A 109 5.70 2.56 4.95
C PRO A 109 5.75 1.03 4.97
N PHE A 110 5.27 0.39 3.91
CA PHE A 110 5.18 -1.06 3.75
C PHE A 110 5.80 -1.45 2.40
N ALA A 111 6.15 -2.72 2.27
CA ALA A 111 6.86 -3.23 1.11
C ALA A 111 5.93 -3.61 -0.04
N LYS A 112 6.47 -3.63 -1.25
CA LYS A 112 5.82 -4.19 -2.44
C LYS A 112 6.71 -5.25 -3.08
N PHE A 113 6.14 -6.40 -3.42
CA PHE A 113 6.78 -7.34 -4.35
C PHE A 113 6.35 -6.97 -5.77
N VAL A 114 7.28 -6.71 -6.68
CA VAL A 114 6.97 -6.09 -7.99
C VAL A 114 7.53 -6.86 -9.18
N ASP A 115 6.79 -6.92 -10.29
CA ASP A 115 7.28 -7.31 -11.62
C ASP A 115 8.07 -6.15 -12.25
N SER A 116 9.39 -6.27 -12.26
CA SER A 116 10.32 -5.26 -12.78
C SER A 116 10.26 -5.10 -14.30
N ASN A 117 9.55 -5.98 -15.02
CA ASN A 117 9.35 -5.87 -16.47
C ASN A 117 8.11 -5.05 -16.84
N THR A 118 7.49 -4.39 -15.86
CA THR A 118 6.32 -3.52 -16.06
C THR A 118 6.61 -2.14 -15.50
N SER A 119 5.70 -1.19 -15.73
CA SER A 119 5.83 0.17 -15.21
C SER A 119 4.48 0.73 -14.80
N ILE A 120 4.39 1.12 -13.53
CA ILE A 120 3.24 1.79 -12.96
C ILE A 120 3.73 3.07 -12.29
N TRP A 121 3.06 4.17 -12.61
CA TRP A 121 3.24 5.43 -11.91
C TRP A 121 1.90 5.85 -11.33
N GLU A 122 1.72 5.69 -10.02
CA GLU A 122 0.42 5.87 -9.36
C GLU A 122 0.07 7.36 -9.20
N MET A 123 1.01 8.15 -8.68
CA MET A 123 0.76 9.54 -8.30
C MET A 123 1.81 10.47 -8.88
N SER A 124 1.37 11.51 -9.58
CA SER A 124 2.28 12.43 -10.27
C SER A 124 3.25 13.17 -9.33
N GLN A 125 2.86 13.37 -8.08
CA GLN A 125 3.72 13.99 -7.06
C GLN A 125 4.82 13.04 -6.58
N GLN A 126 4.58 11.74 -6.59
CA GLN A 126 5.57 10.74 -6.19
C GLN A 126 6.44 10.42 -7.39
N GLN A 127 7.71 10.83 -7.34
CA GLN A 127 8.64 10.56 -8.43
C GLN A 127 9.23 9.16 -8.27
N PHE A 128 8.36 8.16 -8.32
CA PHE A 128 8.74 6.76 -8.18
C PHE A 128 7.89 5.89 -9.12
N VAL A 129 8.55 5.04 -9.90
CA VAL A 129 7.90 4.10 -10.82
C VAL A 129 8.07 2.72 -10.25
N ILE A 130 6.94 2.05 -10.04
CA ILE A 130 6.88 0.66 -9.61
C ILE A 130 6.59 -0.23 -10.83
N GLY A 131 6.41 -1.53 -10.62
CA GLY A 131 5.78 -2.44 -11.57
C GLY A 131 4.44 -2.93 -11.03
N SER A 132 3.75 -3.84 -11.74
CA SER A 132 2.67 -4.64 -11.18
C SER A 132 3.14 -5.26 -9.87
N PHE A 133 2.30 -5.21 -8.83
CA PHE A 133 2.74 -5.38 -7.47
C PHE A 133 1.80 -6.25 -6.64
N VAL A 134 2.34 -6.77 -5.53
CA VAL A 134 1.61 -7.26 -4.36
C VAL A 134 2.02 -6.41 -3.16
N ASP A 135 1.05 -5.86 -2.43
CA ASP A 135 1.28 -5.04 -1.25
C ASP A 135 1.48 -5.94 -0.03
N VAL A 136 2.58 -5.74 0.68
CA VAL A 136 2.97 -6.57 1.82
C VAL A 136 2.97 -5.71 3.08
N PHE A 137 1.93 -5.86 3.90
CA PHE A 137 1.75 -5.08 5.13
C PHE A 137 2.33 -5.84 6.35
N PRO A 138 3.21 -5.21 7.14
CA PRO A 138 3.70 -5.80 8.37
C PRO A 138 2.64 -5.77 9.48
N LEU A 139 2.52 -6.89 10.19
CA LEU A 139 1.78 -7.02 11.44
C LEU A 139 2.76 -7.16 12.61
N CYS A 140 2.76 -6.15 13.48
CA CYS A 140 3.61 -6.11 14.66
C CYS A 140 2.85 -6.62 15.88
N ILE A 141 3.53 -7.37 16.75
CA ILE A 141 2.95 -7.83 18.01
C ILE A 141 2.72 -6.66 18.96
N THR A 142 1.59 -6.67 19.66
CA THR A 142 1.26 -5.64 20.66
C THR A 142 0.29 -6.20 21.72
N ASP A 143 0.09 -5.42 22.78
CA ASP A 143 -0.91 -5.64 23.82
C ASP A 143 -2.28 -5.05 23.43
N ASP A 144 -3.26 -5.14 24.32
CA ASP A 144 -4.59 -4.54 24.16
C ASP A 144 -4.72 -3.12 24.74
N ASN A 145 -3.60 -2.46 25.09
CA ASN A 145 -3.65 -1.11 25.63
C ASN A 145 -4.03 -0.11 24.51
N GLU A 146 -5.30 0.26 24.45
CA GLU A 146 -5.85 1.09 23.38
C GLU A 146 -5.20 2.48 23.33
N GLU A 147 -4.98 3.14 24.48
CA GLU A 147 -4.39 4.48 24.53
C GLU A 147 -2.94 4.46 24.04
N GLU A 148 -2.16 3.50 24.52
CA GLU A 148 -0.77 3.34 24.12
C GLU A 148 -0.64 2.97 22.64
N ASN A 149 -1.47 2.04 22.15
CA ASN A 149 -1.49 1.67 20.75
C ASN A 149 -1.93 2.83 19.84
N GLN A 150 -2.90 3.64 20.27
CA GLN A 150 -3.33 4.82 19.52
C GLN A 150 -2.20 5.84 19.42
N TYR A 151 -1.50 6.10 20.54
CA TYR A 151 -0.29 6.94 20.54
C TYR A 151 0.77 6.39 19.57
N LYS A 152 1.03 5.07 19.60
CA LYS A 152 2.00 4.44 18.71
C LYS A 152 1.64 4.62 17.23
N VAL A 153 0.37 4.40 16.87
CA VAL A 153 -0.16 4.62 15.51
C VAL A 153 0.00 6.08 15.08
N ASP A 154 -0.33 7.04 15.94
CA ASP A 154 -0.26 8.46 15.62
C ASP A 154 1.19 8.95 15.44
N CYS A 155 2.11 8.48 16.29
CA CYS A 155 3.54 8.70 16.15
C CYS A 155 4.07 8.10 14.83
N TYR A 156 3.74 6.84 14.54
CA TYR A 156 4.18 6.16 13.33
C TYR A 156 3.73 6.90 12.07
N LYS A 157 2.44 7.24 11.98
CA LYS A 157 1.87 8.02 10.87
C LYS A 157 2.53 9.38 10.74
N THR A 158 2.72 10.10 11.85
CA THR A 158 3.30 11.44 11.84
C THR A 158 4.73 11.42 11.32
N LEU A 159 5.56 10.51 11.85
CA LEU A 159 6.96 10.36 11.45
C LEU A 159 7.07 9.96 9.98
N PHE A 160 6.29 8.98 9.54
CA PHE A 160 6.31 8.54 8.16
C PHE A 160 5.79 9.62 7.19
N ASN A 161 4.72 10.33 7.54
CA ASN A 161 4.18 11.41 6.71
C ASN A 161 5.17 12.58 6.59
N ASN A 162 5.94 12.88 7.64
CA ASN A 162 7.01 13.89 7.57
C ASN A 162 8.11 13.49 6.59
N TYR A 163 8.47 12.20 6.52
CA TYR A 163 9.39 11.68 5.52
C TYR A 163 8.77 11.71 4.11
N SER A 164 7.58 11.12 3.94
CA SER A 164 6.88 11.02 2.65
C SER A 164 6.57 12.40 2.04
N ASN A 165 6.25 13.41 2.85
CA ASN A 165 6.11 14.79 2.36
C ASN A 165 7.43 15.40 1.89
N GLY A 166 8.58 14.98 2.44
CA GLY A 166 9.88 15.48 2.01
C GLY A 166 10.31 15.03 0.61
N ILE A 167 9.87 13.84 0.19
CA ILE A 167 10.22 13.25 -1.11
C ILE A 167 9.25 13.61 -2.25
N LYS A 168 8.11 14.25 -1.94
CA LYS A 168 7.13 14.67 -2.94
C LYS A 168 7.67 15.75 -3.88
N SER A 169 7.17 15.73 -5.11
CA SER A 169 7.30 16.85 -6.05
C SER A 169 6.18 17.86 -5.87
N TYR A 170 6.59 19.11 -5.66
CA TYR A 170 5.71 20.26 -5.48
C TYR A 170 5.76 21.13 -6.73
N TYR A 171 4.63 21.24 -7.45
CA TYR A 171 4.54 22.02 -8.69
C TYR A 171 3.96 23.40 -8.44
N LEU A 172 4.57 24.45 -9.01
CA LEU A 172 4.13 25.84 -8.86
C LEU A 172 2.69 26.06 -9.37
N LYS A 173 2.29 25.37 -10.44
CA LYS A 173 0.92 25.43 -10.96
C LYS A 173 -0.13 25.04 -9.91
N ASP A 174 0.21 24.11 -9.01
CA ASP A 174 -0.70 23.62 -7.98
C ASP A 174 -0.85 24.70 -6.90
N LEU A 175 0.26 25.33 -6.50
CA LEU A 175 0.27 26.46 -5.57
C LEU A 175 -0.56 27.63 -6.11
N LEU A 176 -0.31 28.05 -7.35
CA LEU A 176 -1.05 29.17 -7.97
C LEU A 176 -2.55 28.89 -8.03
N TRP A 177 -2.94 27.65 -8.35
CA TRP A 177 -4.33 27.24 -8.36
C TRP A 177 -4.95 27.28 -6.96
N GLN A 178 -4.25 26.77 -5.94
CA GLN A 178 -4.71 26.77 -4.55
C GLN A 178 -4.92 28.19 -4.01
N VAL A 179 -3.98 29.11 -4.27
CA VAL A 179 -4.07 30.52 -3.89
C VAL A 179 -5.27 31.18 -4.57
N LYS A 180 -5.43 30.98 -5.89
CA LYS A 180 -6.55 31.53 -6.66
C LYS A 180 -7.92 31.11 -6.10
N HIS A 181 -8.03 29.88 -5.61
CA HIS A 181 -9.28 29.33 -5.07
C HIS A 181 -9.36 29.40 -3.54
N LYS A 182 -8.47 30.15 -2.88
CA LYS A 182 -8.47 30.41 -1.43
C LYS A 182 -8.37 29.14 -0.57
N HIS A 183 -7.63 28.12 -1.03
CA HIS A 183 -7.37 26.90 -0.26
C HIS A 183 -6.18 27.10 0.70
N LEU A 184 -6.42 27.80 1.81
CA LEU A 184 -5.38 28.20 2.77
C LEU A 184 -4.60 27.01 3.33
N GLN A 185 -5.29 25.97 3.84
CA GLN A 185 -4.63 24.81 4.42
C GLN A 185 -3.74 24.08 3.40
N ALA A 186 -4.26 23.83 2.19
CA ALA A 186 -3.49 23.19 1.13
C ALA A 186 -2.27 24.01 0.71
N THR A 187 -2.37 25.35 0.74
CA THR A 187 -1.26 26.27 0.48
C THR A 187 -0.19 26.15 1.56
N ILE A 188 -0.59 26.13 2.84
CA ILE A 188 0.32 25.92 3.98
C ILE A 188 1.03 24.57 3.87
N ASP A 189 0.30 23.51 3.55
CA ASP A 189 0.85 22.16 3.41
C ASP A 189 1.82 22.06 2.23
N TRP A 190 1.52 22.75 1.11
CA TRP A 190 2.44 22.88 -0.02
C TRP A 190 3.74 23.56 0.40
N ILE A 191 3.68 24.68 1.12
CA ILE A 191 4.86 25.43 1.58
C ILE A 191 5.68 24.58 2.57
N LYS A 192 5.03 23.98 3.58
CA LYS A 192 5.70 23.06 4.52
C LYS A 192 6.36 21.90 3.78
N GLY A 193 5.66 21.31 2.82
CA GLY A 193 6.18 20.29 1.92
C GLY A 193 7.47 20.71 1.21
N ALA A 194 7.37 21.78 0.42
CA ALA A 194 8.43 22.26 -0.46
C ALA A 194 9.67 22.74 0.29
N PHE A 195 9.51 23.31 1.49
CA PHE A 195 10.60 23.95 2.23
C PHE A 195 10.94 23.27 3.57
N TYR A 196 9.96 22.91 4.39
CA TYR A 196 10.24 22.35 5.73
C TYR A 196 10.58 20.85 5.67
N TYR A 197 9.70 20.04 5.07
CA TYR A 197 9.87 18.57 5.03
C TYR A 197 10.96 18.15 4.05
N LYS A 198 11.04 18.80 2.89
CA LYS A 198 12.06 18.51 1.87
C LYS A 198 13.49 18.73 2.37
N LEU A 199 13.74 19.82 3.09
CA LEU A 199 15.06 20.09 3.68
C LEU A 199 15.41 19.12 4.82
N ARG A 200 14.42 18.51 5.47
CA ARG A 200 14.59 17.57 6.59
C ARG A 200 14.39 16.10 6.20
N THR A 201 14.37 15.76 4.91
CA THR A 201 13.99 14.41 4.47
C THR A 201 14.84 13.31 5.11
N GLN A 202 16.17 13.44 5.10
CA GLN A 202 17.07 12.45 5.71
C GLN A 202 16.90 12.36 7.23
N HIS A 203 16.68 13.51 7.88
CA HIS A 203 16.43 13.53 9.33
C HIS A 203 15.10 12.83 9.67
N ASN A 204 14.03 13.13 8.94
CA ASN A 204 12.72 12.52 9.14
C ASN A 204 12.75 11.01 8.88
N LEU A 205 13.49 10.55 7.87
CA LEU A 205 13.72 9.13 7.62
C LEU A 205 14.41 8.46 8.81
N CYS A 206 15.50 9.05 9.32
CA CYS A 206 16.21 8.53 10.49
C CYS A 206 15.33 8.47 11.75
N GLN A 207 14.48 9.48 11.99
CA GLN A 207 13.52 9.45 13.10
C GLN A 207 12.50 8.33 12.94
N PHE A 208 11.98 8.14 11.73
CA PHE A 208 11.06 7.06 11.41
C PHE A 208 11.70 5.67 11.60
N GLU A 209 12.89 5.45 11.05
CA GLU A 209 13.66 4.19 11.21
C GLU A 209 13.96 3.88 12.68
N LYS A 210 14.29 4.89 13.48
CA LYS A 210 14.51 4.72 14.92
C LYS A 210 13.25 4.23 15.61
N TYR A 211 12.10 4.83 15.28
CA TYR A 211 10.82 4.46 15.86
C TYR A 211 10.33 3.08 15.41
N GLU A 212 10.54 2.75 14.14
CA GLU A 212 10.22 1.43 13.58
C GLU A 212 11.02 0.30 14.28
N LYS A 213 12.31 0.54 14.59
CA LYS A 213 13.12 -0.36 15.41
C LYS A 213 12.65 -0.49 16.86
N GLU A 214 12.18 0.61 17.45
CA GLU A 214 11.61 0.59 18.81
C GLU A 214 10.36 -0.27 18.86
N LEU A 215 9.42 -0.09 17.92
CA LEU A 215 8.22 -0.92 17.82
C LEU A 215 8.54 -2.39 17.54
N ALA A 216 9.53 -2.67 16.69
CA ALA A 216 9.98 -4.03 16.40
C ALA A 216 10.64 -4.73 17.61
N SER A 217 11.04 -3.98 18.65
CA SER A 217 11.62 -4.55 19.88
C SER A 217 10.56 -5.18 20.80
N GLN A 218 9.28 -4.84 20.62
CA GLN A 218 8.17 -5.48 21.30
C GLN A 218 8.08 -6.96 20.89
N LYS A 219 8.15 -7.87 21.85
CA LYS A 219 8.13 -9.33 21.61
C LYS A 219 6.97 -10.07 22.27
N ASN A 220 6.22 -9.38 23.14
CA ASN A 220 5.13 -9.95 23.91
C ASN A 220 3.82 -9.24 23.58
N GLY A 221 2.72 -9.98 23.65
CA GLY A 221 1.40 -9.49 23.32
C GLY A 221 0.51 -10.59 22.73
N ASP A 222 -0.79 -10.39 22.87
CA ASP A 222 -1.83 -11.30 22.38
C ASP A 222 -2.52 -10.74 21.13
N TYR A 223 -2.03 -9.61 20.61
CA TYR A 223 -2.57 -8.94 19.44
C TYR A 223 -1.50 -8.64 18.40
N TYR A 224 -1.97 -8.44 17.17
CA TYR A 224 -1.22 -7.90 16.05
C TYR A 224 -1.83 -6.58 15.61
N LEU A 225 -0.98 -5.66 15.18
CA LEU A 225 -1.39 -4.34 14.73
C LEU A 225 -0.57 -3.90 13.51
N HIS A 226 -1.24 -3.29 12.54
CA HIS A 226 -0.60 -2.53 11.48
C HIS A 226 -0.57 -1.04 11.83
N TYR A 227 0.61 -0.46 12.01
CA TYR A 227 0.75 0.91 12.52
C TYR A 227 0.41 2.01 11.50
N TYR A 228 0.26 1.70 10.21
CA TYR A 228 -0.08 2.68 9.18
C TYR A 228 -1.41 2.38 8.50
N THR A 229 -2.49 2.76 9.16
CA THR A 229 -3.85 2.46 8.69
C THR A 229 -4.73 3.70 8.53
N THR A 230 -5.72 3.64 7.64
CA THR A 230 -6.79 4.64 7.59
C THR A 230 -8.04 4.21 8.38
N TYR A 231 -8.05 2.98 8.88
CA TYR A 231 -9.10 2.44 9.73
C TYR A 231 -8.91 2.85 11.20
N SER A 232 -9.94 2.61 12.02
CA SER A 232 -9.82 2.81 13.47
C SER A 232 -8.89 1.78 14.10
N LEU A 233 -8.28 2.13 15.23
CA LEU A 233 -7.43 1.20 15.99
C LEU A 233 -8.15 -0.11 16.30
N LYS A 234 -9.41 -0.02 16.75
CA LYS A 234 -10.23 -1.20 17.03
C LYS A 234 -10.39 -2.14 15.83
N GLN A 235 -10.46 -1.60 14.61
CA GLN A 235 -10.55 -2.45 13.42
C GLN A 235 -9.24 -3.18 13.17
N GLU A 236 -8.10 -2.52 13.41
CA GLU A 236 -6.76 -2.97 13.05
C GLU A 236 -6.04 -3.78 14.14
N LEU A 237 -6.62 -3.86 15.34
CA LEU A 237 -6.08 -4.63 16.45
C LEU A 237 -6.61 -6.07 16.39
N TYR A 238 -5.82 -6.99 15.85
CA TYR A 238 -6.23 -8.36 15.58
C TYR A 238 -5.75 -9.32 16.66
N LYS A 239 -6.57 -10.31 17.03
CA LYS A 239 -6.07 -11.34 17.95
C LYS A 239 -4.99 -12.18 17.30
N LYS A 240 -3.93 -12.46 18.04
CA LYS A 240 -2.79 -13.28 17.60
C LYS A 240 -3.21 -14.69 17.17
N GLU A 241 -4.17 -15.28 17.87
CA GLU A 241 -4.68 -16.63 17.58
C GLU A 241 -5.27 -16.78 16.16
N TRP A 242 -5.78 -15.68 15.57
CA TRP A 242 -6.31 -15.70 14.20
C TRP A 242 -5.25 -16.01 13.15
N PHE A 243 -3.99 -15.75 13.46
CA PHE A 243 -2.82 -15.97 12.60
C PHE A 243 -1.97 -17.16 13.07
N SER A 244 -2.54 -18.04 13.91
CA SER A 244 -1.83 -19.22 14.43
C SER A 244 -1.57 -20.30 13.36
N SER A 245 -2.35 -20.29 12.28
CA SER A 245 -2.21 -21.18 11.13
C SER A 245 -2.81 -20.54 9.88
N VAL A 246 -2.58 -21.18 8.74
CA VAL A 246 -3.10 -20.79 7.42
C VAL A 246 -4.24 -21.71 7.00
N VAL A 247 -5.20 -21.15 6.26
CA VAL A 247 -6.16 -21.90 5.44
C VAL A 247 -6.01 -21.47 4.00
N GLU A 248 -6.11 -22.40 3.07
CA GLU A 248 -6.07 -22.09 1.64
C GLU A 248 -7.47 -21.84 1.09
N LEU A 249 -7.66 -20.71 0.41
CA LEU A 249 -8.92 -20.35 -0.24
C LEU A 249 -8.74 -20.30 -1.77
N PRO A 250 -9.78 -20.64 -2.56
CA PRO A 250 -9.74 -20.45 -4.01
C PRO A 250 -9.54 -18.98 -4.38
N PHE A 251 -8.66 -18.70 -5.35
CA PHE A 251 -8.36 -17.34 -5.81
C PHE A 251 -7.87 -17.34 -7.26
N GLU A 252 -8.69 -16.87 -8.21
CA GLU A 252 -8.33 -16.68 -9.63
C GLU A 252 -7.71 -17.93 -10.28
N GLY A 253 -8.28 -19.10 -9.98
CA GLY A 253 -7.83 -20.41 -10.48
C GLY A 253 -6.58 -20.96 -9.79
N VAL A 254 -6.04 -20.26 -8.78
CA VAL A 254 -5.04 -20.76 -7.84
C VAL A 254 -5.60 -20.80 -6.42
N LYS A 255 -4.71 -20.85 -5.42
CA LYS A 255 -5.03 -20.73 -4.01
C LYS A 255 -4.37 -19.50 -3.43
N ILE A 256 -4.94 -18.99 -2.35
CA ILE A 256 -4.33 -17.93 -1.54
C ILE A 256 -4.38 -18.33 -0.07
N LYS A 257 -3.29 -18.06 0.65
CA LYS A 257 -3.18 -18.30 2.10
C LYS A 257 -3.96 -17.23 2.85
N ALA A 258 -4.86 -17.63 3.74
CA ALA A 258 -5.67 -16.77 4.60
C ALA A 258 -5.45 -17.14 6.07
N PRO A 259 -5.66 -16.21 7.03
CA PRO A 259 -5.52 -16.54 8.44
C PRO A 259 -6.60 -17.54 8.86
N ILE A 260 -6.31 -18.47 9.77
CA ILE A 260 -7.31 -19.43 10.25
C ILE A 260 -8.56 -18.74 10.83
N GLY A 261 -8.37 -17.57 11.47
CA GLY A 261 -9.45 -16.69 11.96
C GLY A 261 -9.94 -15.65 10.94
N TYR A 262 -9.92 -15.96 9.63
CA TYR A 262 -10.28 -14.99 8.59
C TYR A 262 -11.71 -14.44 8.72
N LYS A 263 -12.65 -15.21 9.26
CA LYS A 263 -14.04 -14.77 9.44
C LYS A 263 -14.11 -13.67 10.49
N GLU A 264 -13.44 -13.86 11.62
CA GLU A 264 -13.34 -12.92 12.72
C GLU A 264 -12.62 -11.64 12.27
N TYR A 265 -11.48 -11.80 11.57
CA TYR A 265 -10.75 -10.68 10.96
C TYR A 265 -11.66 -9.83 10.05
N LEU A 266 -12.37 -10.47 9.11
CA LEU A 266 -13.22 -9.76 8.15
C LEU A 266 -14.43 -9.10 8.85
N THR A 267 -15.04 -9.78 9.81
CA THR A 267 -16.15 -9.23 10.60
C THR A 267 -15.70 -8.02 11.43
N GLN A 268 -14.51 -8.05 12.04
CA GLN A 268 -13.97 -6.91 12.78
C GLN A 268 -13.70 -5.71 11.86
N MET A 269 -13.08 -5.95 10.70
CA MET A 269 -12.71 -4.88 9.78
C MET A 269 -13.92 -4.25 9.08
N TYR A 270 -14.87 -5.09 8.63
CA TYR A 270 -15.88 -4.68 7.65
C TYR A 270 -17.33 -4.97 8.07
N GLY A 271 -17.56 -5.65 9.20
CA GLY A 271 -18.88 -6.09 9.62
C GLY A 271 -19.43 -7.20 8.71
N ASP A 272 -20.59 -6.96 8.10
CA ASP A 272 -21.17 -7.87 7.11
C ASP A 272 -20.46 -7.74 5.75
N TYR A 273 -19.27 -8.34 5.66
CA TYR A 273 -18.41 -8.30 4.47
C TYR A 273 -18.97 -9.07 3.26
N MET A 274 -19.98 -9.93 3.47
CA MET A 274 -20.64 -10.66 2.39
C MET A 274 -21.61 -9.75 1.62
N LYS A 275 -22.17 -8.74 2.28
CA LYS A 275 -23.00 -7.73 1.64
C LYS A 275 -22.18 -6.87 0.69
N LEU A 276 -22.64 -6.77 -0.56
CA LEU A 276 -22.00 -5.90 -1.54
C LEU A 276 -22.20 -4.43 -1.16
N PRO A 277 -21.19 -3.57 -1.36
CA PRO A 277 -21.39 -2.13 -1.26
C PRO A 277 -22.36 -1.65 -2.35
N PRO A 278 -23.02 -0.49 -2.16
CA PRO A 278 -23.82 0.15 -3.22
C PRO A 278 -23.04 0.29 -4.53
N LYS A 279 -23.73 0.20 -5.67
CA LYS A 279 -23.11 0.18 -7.02
C LYS A 279 -22.22 1.39 -7.28
N GLU A 280 -22.58 2.55 -6.72
CA GLU A 280 -21.85 3.80 -6.87
C GLU A 280 -20.49 3.79 -6.14
N LYS A 281 -20.32 2.86 -5.20
CA LYS A 281 -19.07 2.63 -4.46
C LYS A 281 -18.28 1.44 -5.01
N GLN A 282 -18.77 0.76 -6.05
CA GLN A 282 -18.07 -0.35 -6.72
C GLN A 282 -17.11 0.18 -7.79
N VAL A 283 -16.12 0.96 -7.36
CA VAL A 283 -15.12 1.61 -8.21
C VAL A 283 -13.73 1.45 -7.59
N SER A 284 -12.68 1.36 -8.41
CA SER A 284 -11.31 1.45 -7.91
C SER A 284 -11.04 2.84 -7.32
N HIS A 285 -10.31 2.87 -6.21
CA HIS A 285 -9.91 4.10 -5.54
C HIS A 285 -8.47 4.54 -5.87
N HIS A 286 -7.71 3.72 -6.59
CA HIS A 286 -6.31 3.99 -6.89
C HIS A 286 -6.13 5.06 -7.96
N ALA A 287 -5.10 5.88 -7.77
CA ALA A 287 -4.66 6.83 -8.79
C ALA A 287 -3.68 6.12 -9.72
N LEU A 288 -3.86 6.30 -11.03
CA LEU A 288 -2.97 5.76 -12.04
C LEU A 288 -2.62 6.85 -13.05
N VAL A 289 -1.36 7.27 -13.08
CA VAL A 289 -0.85 8.27 -14.04
C VAL A 289 -0.27 7.60 -15.28
N PHE A 290 0.34 6.44 -15.12
CA PHE A 290 0.91 5.66 -16.23
C PHE A 290 0.88 4.17 -15.92
N LEU A 291 0.57 3.38 -16.96
CA LEU A 291 0.64 1.93 -16.95
C LEU A 291 1.32 1.44 -18.23
N SER A 292 2.31 0.55 -18.06
CA SER A 292 2.82 -0.31 -19.11
C SER A 292 2.97 -1.72 -18.57
N LEU A 293 2.34 -2.70 -19.23
CA LEU A 293 2.50 -4.12 -18.91
C LEU A 293 3.73 -4.73 -19.58
N LYS A 294 4.54 -3.91 -20.27
CA LYS A 294 5.76 -4.34 -20.98
C LYS A 294 6.86 -3.29 -20.82
N GLY A 295 8.02 -3.74 -20.38
CA GLY A 295 9.21 -2.93 -20.20
C GLY A 295 9.18 -2.09 -18.92
N HIS A 296 10.38 -1.81 -18.42
CA HIS A 296 10.62 -0.82 -17.39
C HIS A 296 10.88 0.54 -18.02
N PHE A 297 10.22 1.58 -17.55
CA PHE A 297 10.43 2.96 -17.97
C PHE A 297 10.77 3.85 -16.78
N SER A 298 11.83 4.62 -16.92
CA SER A 298 12.13 5.72 -16.01
C SER A 298 11.06 6.81 -16.10
N ILE A 299 10.95 7.62 -15.05
CA ILE A 299 10.06 8.79 -15.02
C ILE A 299 10.34 9.76 -16.16
N LYS A 300 11.61 9.90 -16.56
CA LYS A 300 12.00 10.77 -17.67
C LYS A 300 11.39 10.28 -18.99
N GLU A 301 11.47 8.98 -19.26
CA GLU A 301 10.91 8.34 -20.46
C GLU A 301 9.38 8.40 -20.44
N ILE A 302 8.75 8.13 -19.30
CA ILE A 302 7.29 8.25 -19.14
C ILE A 302 6.84 9.68 -19.44
N LYS A 303 7.50 10.69 -18.87
CA LYS A 303 7.18 12.10 -19.13
C LYS A 303 7.37 12.48 -20.60
N GLN A 304 8.37 11.95 -21.29
CA GLN A 304 8.55 12.17 -22.73
C GLN A 304 7.40 11.55 -23.53
N LYS A 305 7.02 10.30 -23.23
CA LYS A 305 5.88 9.62 -23.87
C LYS A 305 4.54 10.34 -23.63
N LEU A 306 4.32 10.88 -22.43
CA LEU A 306 3.10 11.62 -22.12
C LEU A 306 3.04 12.99 -22.82
N LYS A 307 4.19 13.60 -23.12
CA LYS A 307 4.26 14.84 -23.91
C LYS A 307 4.01 14.60 -25.39
N SER A 308 4.51 13.49 -25.95
CA SER A 308 4.34 13.18 -27.38
C SER A 308 2.93 12.72 -27.78
N LYS A 309 2.07 12.41 -26.79
CA LYS A 309 0.67 12.06 -27.00
C LYS A 309 -0.28 13.27 -26.95
N ARG A 310 0.22 14.46 -26.63
CA ARG A 310 -0.53 15.73 -26.59
C ARG A 310 -0.21 16.54 -27.82
#